data_AF-A0A969UBT7-F1
#
_entry.id   AF-A0A969UBT7-F1
#
_cell.length_a   1.000
_cell.length_b   1.000
_cell.length_c   1.000
_cell.angle_alpha   90.00
_cell.angle_beta   90.00
_cell.angle_gamma   90.00
#
_symmetry.space_group_name_H-M   'P 1'
#
loop_
_entity.id
_entity.type
_entity.pdbx_description
1 polymer ?
#
loop_
_entity_poly.entity_id
_entity_poly.type
_entity_poly.pdbx_seq_one_letter_code
_entity_poly.pdbx_strand_id
1 'polypeptide(L)' 'MKVKQLQCNSVSLSLQKTLDEISLRTADQKDEVVDLLSDEQPSKSRLVDITYNQCIWWEGCYYCQDESRSWYQVKCFI' A
#
# COMPACT_ATOMS: atom_id res chain seq x y z
N MET A 1 13.73 18.72 -14.17
CA MET A 1 13.77 17.37 -13.55
C MET A 1 12.33 16.86 -13.50
N LYS A 2 11.99 15.83 -14.28
CA LYS A 2 10.62 15.28 -14.30
C LYS A 2 10.45 14.40 -13.08
N VAL A 3 9.87 14.96 -12.02
CA VAL A 3 9.33 14.19 -10.90
C VAL A 3 8.25 13.30 -11.52
N LYS A 4 8.52 11.99 -11.66
CA LYS A 4 7.47 11.03 -12.01
C LYS A 4 6.51 11.05 -10.84
N GLN A 5 5.48 11.88 -10.97
CA GLN A 5 4.33 11.93 -10.08
C GLN A 5 3.90 10.49 -9.82
N LEU A 6 4.01 10.05 -8.57
CA LEU A 6 3.12 9.03 -8.04
C LEU A 6 1.72 9.58 -8.31
N GLN A 7 1.08 9.13 -9.40
CA GLN A 7 -0.34 9.37 -9.59
C GLN A 7 -1.02 8.92 -8.32
N CYS A 8 -1.76 9.86 -7.74
CA CYS A 8 -2.41 9.79 -6.44
C CYS A 8 -3.32 8.56 -6.39
N ASN A 9 -2.78 7.40 -5.99
CA ASN A 9 -3.53 6.16 -5.75
C ASN A 9 -4.15 6.18 -4.35
N SER A 10 -4.51 7.38 -3.86
CA SER A 10 -5.28 7.50 -2.63
C SER A 10 -6.65 6.87 -2.88
N VAL A 11 -7.04 6.01 -1.95
CA VAL A 11 -8.31 5.30 -2.08
C VAL A 11 -9.47 6.20 -1.68
N SER A 12 -10.65 5.94 -2.26
CA SER A 12 -11.89 6.64 -1.90
C SER A 12 -12.21 6.52 -0.41
N LEU A 13 -12.93 7.51 0.15
CA LEU A 13 -13.28 7.50 1.58
C LEU A 13 -14.07 6.25 2.01
N SER A 14 -14.93 5.72 1.14
CA SER A 14 -15.65 4.46 1.39
C SER A 14 -14.69 3.27 1.50
N LEU A 15 -13.69 3.23 0.62
CA LEU A 15 -12.67 2.18 0.66
C LEU A 15 -11.73 2.36 1.86
N GLN A 16 -11.35 3.59 2.23
CA GLN A 16 -10.56 3.86 3.44
C GLN A 16 -11.22 3.26 4.69
N LYS A 17 -12.51 3.55 4.90
CA LYS A 17 -13.26 3.00 6.05
C LYS A 17 -13.27 1.47 6.04
N THR A 18 -13.45 0.89 4.87
CA THR A 18 -13.46 -0.57 4.70
C THR A 18 -12.09 -1.15 5.06
N LEU A 19 -11.01 -0.59 4.53
CA LEU A 19 -9.64 -0.99 4.82
C LEU A 19 -9.27 -0.78 6.30
N ASP A 20 -9.73 0.31 6.93
CA ASP A 20 -9.55 0.54 8.37
C ASP A 20 -10.23 -0.57 9.18
N GLU A 21 -11.48 -0.93 8.88
CA GLU A 21 -12.20 -2.01 9.58
C GLU A 21 -11.53 -3.38 9.38
N ILE A 22 -11.02 -3.64 8.18
CA ILE A 22 -10.32 -4.89 7.83
C ILE A 22 -8.95 -4.96 8.50
N SER A 23 -8.23 -3.84 8.58
CA SER A 23 -6.90 -3.78 9.20
C SER A 23 -6.91 -4.19 10.67
N LEU A 24 -8.03 -3.98 11.37
CA LEU A 24 -8.21 -4.43 12.76
C LEU A 24 -8.27 -5.96 12.91
N ARG A 25 -8.51 -6.69 11.81
CA ARG A 25 -8.74 -8.14 11.79
C ARG A 25 -7.76 -8.90 10.91
N THR A 26 -6.90 -8.19 10.20
CA THR A 26 -5.97 -8.75 9.21
C THR A 26 -4.55 -8.55 9.70
N ALA A 27 -3.69 -9.53 9.45
CA ALA A 27 -2.27 -9.39 9.74
C ALA A 27 -1.64 -8.33 8.82
N ASP A 28 -0.66 -7.60 9.35
CA ASP A 28 0.19 -6.73 8.54
C ASP A 28 0.98 -7.58 7.54
N GLN A 29 0.90 -7.20 6.27
CA GLN A 29 1.58 -7.84 5.14
C GLN A 29 2.65 -6.92 4.54
N LYS A 30 3.11 -5.90 5.28
CA LYS A 30 4.14 -4.98 4.79
C LYS A 30 5.39 -5.72 4.31
N ASP A 31 5.93 -6.65 5.10
CA ASP A 31 7.14 -7.40 4.73
C ASP A 31 6.94 -8.20 3.44
N GLU A 32 5.77 -8.83 3.27
CA GLU A 32 5.40 -9.56 2.04
C GLU A 32 5.35 -8.61 0.83
N VAL A 33 4.76 -7.43 0.99
CA VAL A 33 4.70 -6.42 -0.09
C VAL A 33 6.09 -5.89 -0.43
N VAL A 34 6.94 -5.66 0.57
CA VAL A 34 8.32 -5.20 0.38
C VAL A 34 9.12 -6.26 -0.37
N ASP A 35 9.05 -7.52 0.02
CA ASP A 35 9.74 -8.63 -0.65
C ASP A 35 9.28 -8.76 -2.10
N LEU A 36 7.96 -8.80 -2.32
CA LEU A 36 7.37 -8.92 -3.65
C LEU A 36 7.76 -7.77 -4.59
N LEU A 37 7.78 -6.53 -4.07
CA LEU A 37 8.22 -5.39 -4.85
C LEU A 37 9.74 -5.32 -5.01
N SER A 38 10.53 -6.04 -4.20
CA SER A 38 11.99 -5.97 -4.29
C SER A 38 12.50 -6.55 -5.61
N ASP A 39 11.84 -7.61 -6.11
CA ASP A 39 12.16 -8.20 -7.42
C ASP A 39 11.63 -7.38 -8.60
N GLU A 40 10.36 -6.94 -8.53
CA GLU A 40 9.72 -6.31 -9.69
C GLU A 40 9.96 -4.80 -9.78
N GLN A 41 9.97 -4.11 -8.64
CA GLN A 41 9.99 -2.64 -8.53
C GLN A 41 10.81 -2.20 -7.30
N PRO A 42 12.14 -2.40 -7.28
CA PRO A 42 12.98 -2.20 -6.09
C PRO A 42 12.92 -0.77 -5.53
N SER A 43 12.71 0.23 -6.38
CA SER A 43 12.49 1.63 -5.94
C SER A 43 11.17 1.81 -5.18
N LYS A 44 10.13 1.06 -5.54
CA LYS A 44 8.82 1.06 -4.88
C LYS A 44 8.84 0.25 -3.59
N SER A 45 9.56 -0.89 -3.57
CA SER A 45 9.83 -1.67 -2.35
C SER A 45 10.43 -0.79 -1.26
N ARG A 46 11.53 -0.07 -1.56
CA ARG A 46 12.17 0.85 -0.61
C ARG A 46 11.23 1.96 -0.14
N LEU A 47 10.39 2.48 -1.02
CA LEU A 47 9.42 3.51 -0.64
C LEU A 47 8.41 2.94 0.35
N VAL A 48 7.89 1.73 0.10
CA VAL A 48 6.92 1.07 0.97
C VAL A 48 7.51 0.80 2.35
N ASP A 49 8.75 0.30 2.39
CA ASP A 49 9.45 0.02 3.63
C ASP A 49 9.64 1.27 4.50
N ILE A 50 9.96 2.41 3.88
CA ILE A 50 10.23 3.66 4.61
C ILE A 50 8.95 4.44 4.95
N THR A 51 7.93 4.40 4.08
CA THR A 51 6.80 5.36 4.11
C THR A 51 5.56 4.81 4.80
N TYR A 52 5.32 3.51 4.71
CA TYR A 52 4.07 2.90 5.19
C TYR A 52 4.29 2.13 6.48
N ASN A 53 3.28 2.18 7.34
CA ASN A 53 3.29 1.51 8.65
C ASN A 53 2.77 0.08 8.57
N GLN A 54 1.76 -0.15 7.74
CA GLN A 54 1.16 -1.46 7.54
C GLN A 54 0.63 -1.59 6.11
N CYS A 55 0.53 -2.83 5.63
CA CYS A 55 -0.11 -3.15 4.37
C CYS A 55 -1.11 -4.29 4.54
N ILE A 56 -2.18 -4.27 3.75
CA ILE A 56 -3.20 -5.31 3.72
C ILE A 56 -3.54 -5.68 2.28
N TRP A 57 -3.88 -6.94 2.08
CA TRP A 57 -4.45 -7.42 0.83
C TRP A 57 -5.97 -7.30 0.85
N TRP A 58 -6.53 -6.67 -0.18
CA TRP A 58 -7.97 -6.55 -0.38
C TRP A 58 -8.31 -6.63 -1.86
N GLU A 59 -9.28 -7.48 -2.20
CA GLU A 59 -9.84 -7.63 -3.56
C GLU A 59 -8.80 -7.66 -4.71
N GLY A 60 -7.71 -8.39 -4.54
CA GLY A 60 -6.70 -8.55 -5.60
C GLY A 60 -5.61 -7.47 -5.61
N CYS A 61 -5.59 -6.60 -4.59
CA CYS A 61 -4.68 -5.48 -4.48
C CYS A 61 -4.07 -5.37 -3.08
N TYR A 62 -2.79 -5.00 -3.01
CA TYR A 62 -2.15 -4.54 -1.78
C TYR A 62 -2.37 -3.04 -1.59
N TYR A 63 -2.88 -2.71 -0.40
CA TYR A 63 -3.05 -1.35 0.08
C TYR A 63 -2.15 -1.14 1.28
N CYS A 64 -1.45 -0.01 1.32
CA CYS A 64 -0.58 0.32 2.44
C CYS A 64 -1.03 1.64 3.09
N GLN A 65 -0.94 1.68 4.42
CA GLN A 65 -1.32 2.82 5.23
C GLN A 65 -0.09 3.63 5.63
N ASP A 66 -0.15 4.94 5.44
CA ASP A 66 0.89 5.87 5.91
C ASP A 66 0.72 6.25 7.38
N GLU A 67 1.61 7.11 7.88
CA GLU A 67 1.53 7.70 9.23
C GLU A 67 0.30 8.57 9.46
N SER A 68 -0.28 9.13 8.40
CA SER A 68 -1.50 9.93 8.44
C SER A 68 -2.76 9.07 8.39
N ARG A 69 -2.63 7.74 8.56
CA ARG A 69 -3.72 6.75 8.44
C ARG A 69 -4.40 6.73 7.07
N SER A 70 -3.75 7.27 6.04
CA SER A 70 -4.26 7.27 4.69
C SER A 70 -3.83 6.00 3.96
N TRP A 71 -4.79 5.37 3.28
CA TRP A 71 -4.56 4.16 2.51
C TRP A 71 -4.24 4.47 1.05
N TYR A 72 -3.23 3.78 0.52
CA TYR A 72 -2.78 3.90 -0.86
C TYR A 72 -2.71 2.54 -1.52
N GLN A 73 -3.18 2.47 -2.77
CA GLN A 73 -3.04 1.27 -3.58
C GLN A 73 -1.60 1.15 -4.09
N VAL A 74 -0.90 0.12 -3.62
CA VAL A 74 0.52 -0.10 -3.92
C VAL A 74 0.70 -1.08 -5.06
N LYS A 75 -0.06 -2.18 -5.13
CA LYS A 75 0.01 -3.12 -6.25
C LYS A 75 -1.33 -3.81 -6.43
N CYS A 76 -1.70 -4.11 -7.67
CA CYS A 76 -2.84 -4.97 -8.00
C CYS A 76 -2.41 -6.07 -8.97
N PHE A 77 -3.13 -7.17 -8.95
CA PHE A 77 -2.87 -8.36 -9.76
C PHE A 77 -4.00 -8.66 -10.75
N ILE A 78 -4.80 -7.65 -11.11
CA ILE A 78 -5.82 -7.72 -12.18
C ILE A 78 -5.15 -7.80 -13.55
#